data_AF-A0A8H3VJW4-F1
#
_entry.id   AF-A0A8H3VJW4-F1
#
_cell.length_a   1.000
_cell.length_b   1.000
_cell.length_c   1.000
_cell.angle_alpha   90.00
_cell.angle_beta   90.00
_cell.angle_gamma   90.00
#
_symmetry.space_group_name_H-M   'P 1'
#
loop_
_entity.id
_entity.type
_entity.pdbx_description
1 polymer ?
#
loop_
_entity_poly.entity_id
_entity_poly.type
_entity_poly.pdbx_seq_one_letter_code
_entity_poly.pdbx_strand_id
1 'polypeptide(L)'
;MASILRGPLQGPRLILAFFLGILFIFYLRSGPVDLEPGDVAIPDGPLTTVGKDGVALVSLGEVDEVDMDAPLADKEKESVSDKFWEYVQGHSSHGSENHSPVPHAEHAKGAAVPVVPAIDQADREGTTPTDPFCKSLASTKDVLVVVRTPASELYSQLPAHFFTTLRCVDFLLYSTVHQNIGPYTVHDALANISDARRAKHRDFELYDKLQSAQNFVTDLHSITEDNDHNLDRWSIIPHVVDAYKQYTNKKWFVFIESDTYLSVSNMLLWLAKLDHTKDLFAGAQVMIGDVELAHSGSGIILSQTTAAKLSDRAKTRTDAWQDMVGNSCCGDKILAQALKEVNVTLHRAFPMIQGETPFSLDWSERHWCRTAMTWHRMTPSTLDMLWQFESSWVLEHSKDGPGSAPPMLFRDYFQTFLIPLLRTTHNRTDWDNLANSLTYTDSSGGQFAHYSFASCRAACDLRLSCVQYAWEPNKCRLGTVVRLGEKVVSDKRMMSGWNPKRVEKFGAKVDACTAERAYLMPMEKNAQDEMKLMEEERKRKEEQMVAAEEERARKAEEEKAKKEKEDREEETRKKEMDKAKAAADREGEKIQKQLEEHQKKVEEDRKKNEAEKKAAAAELEKAAQELAGEQQ
;
A
#
# COMPACT_ATOMS: atom_id res chain seq x y z
N MET A 1 -77.94 0.26 -20.81
CA MET A 1 -78.20 -1.17 -20.60
C MET A 1 -76.87 -1.86 -20.36
N ALA A 2 -76.76 -2.58 -19.24
CA ALA A 2 -75.85 -3.68 -18.90
C ALA A 2 -74.37 -3.58 -19.34
N SER A 3 -73.44 -3.41 -18.38
CA SER A 3 -72.72 -4.52 -17.69
C SER A 3 -71.71 -5.19 -18.64
N ILE A 4 -70.40 -5.17 -18.39
CA ILE A 4 -69.76 -6.19 -17.55
C ILE A 4 -68.44 -5.65 -16.95
N LEU A 5 -68.48 -5.57 -15.61
CA LEU A 5 -67.47 -5.97 -14.61
C LEU A 5 -66.02 -5.48 -14.69
N ARG A 6 -65.75 -4.56 -13.75
CA ARG A 6 -64.49 -4.39 -13.00
C ARG A 6 -64.04 -5.70 -12.34
N GLY A 7 -62.74 -5.98 -12.42
CA GLY A 7 -61.97 -6.83 -11.50
C GLY A 7 -60.57 -6.21 -11.28
N PRO A 8 -59.94 -6.34 -10.10
CA PRO A 8 -58.74 -5.60 -9.75
C PRO A 8 -57.50 -6.25 -10.38
N LEU A 9 -56.68 -5.46 -11.07
CA LEU A 9 -55.32 -5.86 -11.46
C LEU A 9 -54.46 -5.92 -10.19
N GLN A 10 -54.24 -7.13 -9.67
CA GLN A 10 -53.20 -7.38 -8.67
C GLN A 10 -51.83 -7.50 -9.34
N GLY A 11 -50.83 -6.83 -8.76
CA GLY A 11 -49.41 -7.12 -8.90
C GLY A 11 -48.72 -6.62 -10.19
N PRO A 12 -47.85 -7.44 -10.83
CA PRO A 12 -46.71 -7.00 -11.64
C PRO A 12 -47.02 -6.16 -12.90
N ARG A 13 -48.28 -6.09 -13.32
CA ARG A 13 -48.71 -5.23 -14.44
C ARG A 13 -48.89 -3.76 -14.08
N LEU A 14 -49.16 -3.42 -12.82
CA LEU A 14 -49.24 -2.02 -12.36
C LEU A 14 -47.84 -1.40 -12.26
N ILE A 15 -46.85 -2.20 -11.87
CA ILE A 15 -45.44 -1.80 -11.76
C ILE A 15 -44.87 -1.58 -13.18
N LEU A 16 -45.16 -2.49 -14.12
CA LEU A 16 -44.77 -2.32 -15.52
C LEU A 16 -45.39 -1.06 -16.16
N ALA A 17 -46.67 -0.77 -15.88
CA ALA A 17 -47.33 0.45 -16.36
C ALA A 17 -46.76 1.73 -15.73
N PHE A 18 -46.32 1.68 -14.47
CA PHE A 18 -45.68 2.81 -13.78
C PHE A 18 -44.27 3.09 -14.34
N PHE A 19 -43.46 2.06 -14.60
CA PHE A 19 -42.14 2.21 -15.21
C PHE A 19 -42.19 2.63 -16.67
N LEU A 20 -43.15 2.11 -17.46
CA LEU A 20 -43.38 2.57 -18.84
C LEU A 20 -43.87 4.03 -18.89
N GLY A 21 -44.68 4.47 -17.92
CA GLY A 21 -45.09 5.87 -17.79
C GLY A 21 -43.93 6.83 -17.49
N ILE A 22 -42.99 6.42 -16.63
CA ILE A 22 -41.78 7.22 -16.31
C ILE A 22 -40.84 7.29 -17.52
N LEU A 23 -40.64 6.18 -18.24
CA LEU A 23 -39.86 6.15 -19.49
C LEU A 23 -40.48 7.05 -20.57
N PHE A 24 -41.80 7.08 -20.69
CA PHE A 24 -42.51 7.94 -21.65
C PHE A 24 -42.39 9.43 -21.29
N ILE A 25 -42.37 9.78 -20.00
CA ILE A 25 -42.15 11.15 -19.53
C ILE A 25 -40.69 11.60 -19.77
N PHE A 26 -39.70 10.72 -19.60
CA PHE A 26 -38.29 11.03 -19.92
C PHE A 26 -38.04 11.17 -21.42
N TYR A 27 -38.72 10.35 -22.23
CA TYR A 27 -38.65 10.42 -23.69
C TYR A 27 -39.30 11.70 -24.24
N LEU A 28 -40.43 12.15 -23.66
CA LEU A 28 -41.08 13.41 -24.03
C LEU A 28 -40.38 14.67 -23.50
N ARG A 29 -39.41 14.54 -22.58
CA ARG A 29 -38.63 15.67 -22.03
C ARG A 29 -37.26 15.84 -22.68
N SER A 30 -36.88 14.94 -23.58
CA SER A 30 -35.58 14.94 -24.28
C SER A 30 -35.81 15.11 -25.79
N GLY A 31 -36.36 16.26 -26.18
CA GLY A 31 -36.37 16.68 -27.59
C GLY A 31 -35.00 17.19 -28.04
N PRO A 32 -34.71 17.22 -29.35
CA PRO A 32 -33.45 17.71 -29.90
C PRO A 32 -33.28 19.20 -29.61
N VAL A 33 -32.07 19.60 -29.23
CA VAL A 33 -31.70 21.02 -29.17
C VAL A 33 -31.28 21.44 -30.57
N ASP A 34 -32.21 22.06 -31.30
CA ASP A 34 -31.92 22.80 -32.53
C ASP A 34 -31.24 24.13 -32.15
N LEU A 35 -30.01 24.33 -32.62
CA LEU A 35 -29.36 25.64 -32.67
C LEU A 35 -29.63 26.22 -34.07
N GLU A 36 -30.55 27.18 -34.15
CA GLU A 36 -30.77 27.96 -35.38
C GLU A 36 -29.60 28.93 -35.66
N PRO A 37 -29.31 29.22 -36.94
CA PRO A 37 -28.22 30.10 -37.34
C PRO A 37 -28.64 31.56 -37.16
N GLY A 38 -27.99 32.26 -36.23
CA GLY A 38 -28.09 33.71 -36.12
C GLY A 38 -27.27 34.40 -37.21
N ASP A 39 -27.94 35.20 -38.02
CA ASP A 39 -27.36 36.15 -38.97
C ASP A 39 -26.30 37.05 -38.28
N VAL A 40 -25.04 36.89 -38.66
CA VAL A 40 -24.00 37.89 -38.39
C VAL A 40 -23.71 38.61 -39.70
N ALA A 41 -24.32 39.79 -39.84
CA ALA A 41 -23.98 40.74 -40.87
C ALA A 41 -22.54 41.24 -40.66
N ILE A 42 -21.67 40.99 -41.63
CA ILE A 42 -20.33 41.58 -41.71
C ILE A 42 -20.48 42.95 -42.38
N PRO A 43 -20.07 44.07 -41.76
CA PRO A 43 -20.03 45.35 -42.45
C PRO A 43 -18.76 45.46 -43.31
N ASP A 44 -18.96 45.86 -44.57
CA ASP A 44 -17.91 46.32 -45.48
C ASP A 44 -17.25 47.61 -44.97
N GLY A 45 -15.92 47.66 -44.99
CA GLY A 45 -15.17 48.92 -45.15
C GLY A 45 -13.89 49.07 -44.31
N PRO A 46 -12.85 49.73 -44.85
CA PRO A 46 -11.45 49.41 -44.55
C PRO A 46 -10.78 50.40 -43.58
N LEU A 47 -9.76 49.96 -42.84
CA LEU A 47 -8.55 50.78 -42.63
C LEU A 47 -7.33 49.97 -42.13
N THR A 48 -6.23 50.31 -42.77
CA THR A 48 -4.81 49.96 -42.62
C THR A 48 -4.21 50.15 -41.22
N THR A 49 -3.27 49.30 -40.78
CA THR A 49 -1.80 49.58 -40.72
C THR A 49 -0.98 48.57 -39.89
N VAL A 50 -0.01 47.93 -40.57
CA VAL A 50 1.44 47.79 -40.28
C VAL A 50 1.97 47.07 -39.02
N GLY A 51 2.86 46.10 -39.29
CA GLY A 51 3.93 45.57 -38.41
C GLY A 51 4.50 44.25 -38.96
N LYS A 52 5.28 44.30 -40.05
CA LYS A 52 6.75 44.17 -40.13
C LYS A 52 7.28 42.72 -40.07
N ASP A 53 7.96 42.38 -41.17
CA ASP A 53 8.92 41.29 -41.38
C ASP A 53 8.29 39.89 -41.53
N GLY A 54 8.03 39.32 -42.71
CA GLY A 54 8.57 39.53 -44.06
C GLY A 54 8.91 38.16 -44.66
N VAL A 55 7.93 37.47 -45.26
CA VAL A 55 8.14 36.35 -46.20
C VAL A 55 7.02 36.36 -47.24
N ALA A 56 7.41 36.24 -48.52
CA ALA A 56 6.57 36.45 -49.70
C ALA A 56 5.57 35.31 -49.97
N LEU A 57 4.33 35.69 -50.31
CA LEU A 57 3.26 34.83 -50.80
C LEU A 57 3.41 34.60 -52.32
N VAL A 58 3.35 33.33 -52.73
CA VAL A 58 3.16 32.94 -54.14
C VAL A 58 1.66 32.90 -54.43
N SER A 59 1.28 33.50 -55.56
CA SER A 59 -0.08 33.70 -56.08
C SER A 59 -0.89 32.40 -56.20
N LEU A 60 -2.10 32.39 -55.66
CA LEU A 60 -3.14 31.40 -55.99
C LEU A 60 -3.66 31.70 -57.40
N GLY A 61 -3.45 30.76 -58.32
CA GLY A 61 -4.04 30.75 -59.65
C GLY A 61 -5.52 30.35 -59.60
N GLU A 62 -6.23 30.81 -60.63
CA GLU A 62 -7.60 30.50 -61.05
C GLU A 62 -8.07 29.09 -60.66
N VAL A 63 -9.23 29.01 -60.01
CA VAL A 63 -9.94 27.74 -59.76
C VAL A 63 -10.84 27.51 -60.97
N ASP A 64 -10.42 26.61 -61.85
CA ASP A 64 -11.30 26.03 -62.87
C ASP A 64 -12.40 25.19 -62.20
N GLU A 65 -13.60 25.29 -62.76
CA GLU A 65 -14.82 24.57 -62.37
C GLU A 65 -14.57 23.05 -62.47
N VAL A 66 -14.65 22.33 -61.34
CA VAL A 66 -14.38 20.89 -61.29
C VAL A 66 -15.59 20.13 -61.80
N ASP A 67 -15.39 19.44 -62.93
CA ASP A 67 -16.31 18.47 -63.53
C ASP A 67 -16.55 17.29 -62.56
N MET A 68 -17.79 17.13 -62.09
CA MET A 68 -18.19 16.10 -61.12
C MET A 68 -18.34 14.69 -61.72
N ASP A 69 -18.18 14.52 -63.03
CA ASP A 69 -18.40 13.23 -63.71
C ASP A 69 -17.10 12.56 -64.21
N ALA A 70 -15.92 13.05 -63.81
CA ALA A 70 -14.64 12.41 -64.16
C ALA A 70 -14.33 11.20 -63.24
N PRO A 71 -14.11 9.98 -63.79
CA PRO A 71 -13.69 8.85 -62.97
C PRO A 71 -12.27 9.09 -62.42
N LEU A 72 -12.13 9.04 -61.10
CA LEU A 72 -10.86 9.12 -60.41
C LEU A 72 -10.00 7.91 -60.80
N ALA A 73 -8.88 8.17 -61.48
CA ALA A 73 -7.86 7.18 -61.73
C ALA A 73 -7.16 6.84 -60.41
N ASP A 74 -7.32 5.60 -59.94
CA ASP A 74 -6.65 5.06 -58.76
C ASP A 74 -5.13 5.10 -58.94
N LYS A 75 -4.51 6.05 -58.23
CA LYS A 75 -3.17 5.88 -57.70
C LYS A 75 -3.33 5.82 -56.19
N GLU A 76 -3.53 4.61 -55.68
CA GLU A 76 -3.60 4.29 -54.26
C GLU A 76 -2.41 4.90 -53.52
N LYS A 77 -2.64 6.06 -52.90
CA LYS A 77 -1.88 6.52 -51.74
C LYS A 77 -2.76 6.17 -50.56
N GLU A 78 -2.34 5.20 -49.76
CA GLU A 78 -2.99 4.86 -48.48
C GLU A 78 -3.41 6.13 -47.76
N SER A 79 -4.72 6.26 -47.53
CA SER A 79 -5.25 7.42 -46.84
C SER A 79 -4.90 7.33 -45.35
N VAL A 80 -4.92 8.47 -44.66
CA VAL A 80 -4.77 8.49 -43.18
C VAL A 80 -5.84 7.64 -42.51
N SER A 81 -7.02 7.51 -43.14
CA SER A 81 -8.08 6.61 -42.69
C SER A 81 -7.67 5.15 -42.81
N ASP A 82 -7.03 4.74 -43.91
CA ASP A 82 -6.57 3.36 -44.09
C ASP A 82 -5.51 2.99 -43.06
N LYS A 83 -4.55 3.90 -42.81
CA LYS A 83 -3.55 3.71 -41.74
C LYS A 83 -4.15 3.68 -40.34
N PHE A 84 -5.20 4.47 -40.10
CA PHE A 84 -5.93 4.44 -38.85
C PHE A 84 -6.68 3.11 -38.67
N TRP A 85 -7.35 2.61 -39.72
CA TRP A 85 -8.07 1.34 -39.65
C TRP A 85 -7.13 0.13 -39.64
N GLU A 86 -5.96 0.19 -40.28
CA GLU A 86 -4.90 -0.82 -40.10
C GLU A 86 -4.37 -0.82 -38.66
N TYR A 87 -4.16 0.36 -38.05
CA TYR A 87 -3.80 0.45 -36.63
C TYR A 87 -4.88 -0.18 -35.74
N VAL A 88 -6.16 0.10 -36.01
CA VAL A 88 -7.32 -0.51 -35.32
C VAL A 88 -7.42 -2.02 -35.60
N GLN A 89 -7.12 -2.51 -36.81
CA GLN A 89 -7.11 -3.93 -37.15
C GLN A 89 -5.91 -4.68 -36.58
N GLY A 90 -4.77 -4.01 -36.36
CA GLY A 90 -3.65 -4.52 -35.58
C GLY A 90 -4.02 -4.79 -34.12
N HIS A 91 -5.10 -4.19 -33.61
CA HIS A 91 -5.73 -4.57 -32.35
C HIS A 91 -6.72 -5.74 -32.48
N SER A 92 -7.05 -6.19 -33.70
CA SER A 92 -8.18 -7.10 -33.97
C SER A 92 -7.80 -8.36 -34.76
N SER A 93 -6.50 -8.66 -34.95
CA SER A 93 -6.07 -9.80 -35.76
C SER A 93 -6.20 -11.16 -35.07
N HIS A 94 -7.42 -11.51 -34.62
CA HIS A 94 -7.93 -12.87 -34.42
C HIS A 94 -9.45 -12.86 -34.48
N GLY A 95 -10.04 -12.41 -35.60
CA GLY A 95 -11.49 -12.23 -35.63
C GLY A 95 -12.11 -12.09 -37.01
N SER A 96 -11.82 -12.97 -37.97
CA SER A 96 -12.74 -13.22 -39.10
C SER A 96 -12.29 -14.43 -39.93
N GLU A 97 -12.82 -15.61 -39.62
CA GLU A 97 -13.50 -16.54 -40.56
C GLU A 97 -13.59 -17.96 -39.95
N ASN A 98 -14.75 -18.58 -40.12
CA ASN A 98 -15.16 -19.88 -39.58
C ASN A 98 -14.47 -21.08 -40.27
N HIS A 99 -13.15 -21.07 -40.38
CA HIS A 99 -12.39 -22.21 -40.88
C HIS A 99 -11.22 -22.56 -39.95
N SER A 100 -11.11 -23.87 -39.63
CA SER A 100 -9.99 -24.48 -38.91
C SER A 100 -8.65 -23.87 -39.31
N PRO A 101 -7.73 -23.57 -38.36
CA PRO A 101 -6.43 -23.04 -38.73
C PRO A 101 -5.61 -24.11 -39.44
N VAL A 102 -5.27 -23.83 -40.69
CA VAL A 102 -4.15 -24.42 -41.41
C VAL A 102 -2.87 -24.08 -40.63
N PRO A 103 -1.86 -24.99 -40.55
CA PRO A 103 -0.70 -24.79 -39.69
C PRO A 103 0.07 -23.51 -40.06
N HIS A 104 0.49 -22.72 -39.07
CA HIS A 104 1.27 -21.48 -39.22
C HIS A 104 2.72 -21.68 -39.76
N ALA A 105 2.93 -22.60 -40.70
CA ALA A 105 4.17 -22.72 -41.46
C ALA A 105 4.41 -21.53 -42.40
N GLU A 106 3.38 -20.73 -42.71
CA GLU A 106 3.51 -19.56 -43.61
C GLU A 106 3.91 -18.27 -42.88
N HIS A 107 3.71 -18.17 -41.56
CA HIS A 107 4.35 -17.11 -40.75
C HIS A 107 5.81 -17.39 -40.39
N ALA A 108 6.33 -18.58 -40.73
CA ALA A 108 7.76 -18.86 -40.65
C ALA A 108 8.52 -18.37 -41.90
N LYS A 109 7.83 -17.90 -42.95
CA LYS A 109 8.47 -17.43 -44.20
C LYS A 109 7.99 -16.07 -44.72
N GLY A 110 6.89 -15.52 -44.22
CA GLY A 110 6.60 -14.10 -44.31
C GLY A 110 7.26 -13.36 -43.16
N ALA A 111 8.51 -12.92 -43.33
CA ALA A 111 9.08 -11.92 -42.44
C ALA A 111 8.14 -10.71 -42.50
N ALA A 112 7.30 -10.54 -41.47
CA ALA A 112 6.80 -9.22 -41.14
C ALA A 112 8.05 -8.36 -41.05
N VAL A 113 8.22 -7.45 -42.02
CA VAL A 113 9.19 -6.38 -41.88
C VAL A 113 8.81 -5.76 -40.55
N PRO A 114 9.69 -5.82 -39.52
CA PRO A 114 9.37 -5.16 -38.28
C PRO A 114 9.13 -3.71 -38.69
N VAL A 115 7.97 -3.16 -38.35
CA VAL A 115 7.89 -1.73 -38.10
C VAL A 115 8.72 -1.53 -36.84
N VAL A 116 10.04 -1.56 -37.06
CA VAL A 116 11.01 -0.95 -36.17
C VAL A 116 10.44 0.47 -35.99
N PRO A 117 10.44 1.04 -34.78
CA PRO A 117 10.40 2.50 -34.71
C PRO A 117 11.46 3.00 -35.70
N ALA A 118 11.29 4.17 -36.30
CA ALA A 118 12.38 4.84 -37.00
C ALA A 118 13.54 5.08 -36.01
N ILE A 119 14.30 4.03 -35.78
CA ILE A 119 15.63 3.92 -35.23
C ILE A 119 16.29 3.11 -36.34
N ASP A 120 16.69 3.85 -37.37
CA ASP A 120 17.54 3.36 -38.44
C ASP A 120 18.59 2.42 -37.84
N GLN A 121 18.80 1.29 -38.52
CA GLN A 121 19.99 0.45 -38.36
C GLN A 121 21.22 1.17 -38.94
N ALA A 122 21.42 2.43 -38.57
CA ALA A 122 22.73 3.05 -38.57
C ALA A 122 23.45 2.51 -37.33
N ASP A 123 24.75 2.21 -37.49
CA ASP A 123 25.65 1.84 -36.42
C ASP A 123 25.28 2.52 -35.09
N ARG A 124 24.83 1.74 -34.10
CA ARG A 124 24.50 2.26 -32.76
C ARG A 124 25.78 2.63 -32.02
N GLU A 125 26.41 3.71 -32.48
CA GLU A 125 26.97 4.70 -31.58
C GLU A 125 25.80 5.23 -30.76
N GLY A 126 25.63 4.66 -29.57
CA GLY A 126 24.41 4.77 -28.78
C GLY A 126 23.96 6.21 -28.66
N THR A 127 22.69 6.47 -28.95
CA THR A 127 22.02 7.71 -28.58
C THR A 127 22.22 7.85 -27.07
N THR A 128 23.23 8.61 -26.66
CA THR A 128 23.45 8.91 -25.26
C THR A 128 22.14 9.49 -24.75
N PRO A 129 21.47 8.85 -23.77
CA PRO A 129 20.22 9.37 -23.23
C PRO A 129 20.46 10.84 -22.87
N THR A 130 19.69 11.79 -23.40
CA THR A 130 19.86 13.21 -23.01
C THR A 130 19.51 13.41 -21.54
N ASP A 131 18.73 12.49 -20.98
CA ASP A 131 18.34 12.38 -19.59
C ASP A 131 19.54 12.22 -18.63
N PRO A 132 19.74 13.17 -17.69
CA PRO A 132 20.81 13.10 -16.69
C PRO A 132 20.79 11.84 -15.81
N PHE A 133 19.60 11.32 -15.48
CA PHE A 133 19.46 10.11 -14.68
C PHE A 133 19.99 8.92 -15.46
N CYS A 134 19.52 8.70 -16.70
CA CYS A 134 19.98 7.58 -17.52
C CYS A 134 21.49 7.65 -17.81
N LYS A 135 22.08 8.84 -17.99
CA LYS A 135 23.54 9.00 -18.15
C LYS A 135 24.34 8.60 -16.91
N SER A 136 23.72 8.70 -15.74
CA SER A 136 24.37 8.43 -14.45
C SER A 136 24.31 6.95 -14.06
N LEU A 137 23.52 6.13 -14.77
CA LEU A 137 23.42 4.70 -14.53
C LEU A 137 24.62 3.94 -15.11
N ALA A 138 24.91 2.77 -14.54
CA ALA A 138 25.77 1.79 -15.19
C ALA A 138 25.15 1.33 -16.53
N SER A 139 25.95 0.68 -17.38
CA SER A 139 25.49 0.25 -18.71
C SER A 139 24.27 -0.68 -18.63
N THR A 140 23.18 -0.30 -19.31
CA THR A 140 21.92 -1.07 -19.40
C THR A 140 21.85 -2.00 -20.60
N LYS A 141 22.83 -1.93 -21.52
CA LYS A 141 22.83 -2.66 -22.80
C LYS A 141 22.66 -4.19 -22.68
N ASP A 142 23.16 -4.73 -21.58
CA ASP A 142 23.20 -6.18 -21.31
C ASP A 142 21.92 -6.72 -20.67
N VAL A 143 20.97 -5.85 -20.32
CA VAL A 143 19.74 -6.20 -19.58
C VAL A 143 18.51 -6.06 -20.49
N LEU A 144 17.55 -6.96 -20.32
CA LEU A 144 16.20 -6.84 -20.83
C LEU A 144 15.21 -6.91 -19.66
N VAL A 145 14.39 -5.87 -19.53
CA VAL A 145 13.27 -5.88 -18.57
C VAL A 145 12.01 -6.35 -19.28
N VAL A 146 11.37 -7.38 -18.75
CA VAL A 146 10.15 -7.96 -19.31
C VAL A 146 9.01 -7.68 -18.34
N VAL A 147 8.05 -6.86 -18.76
CA VAL A 147 6.90 -6.48 -17.95
C VAL A 147 5.70 -7.30 -18.37
N ARG A 148 5.15 -8.08 -17.44
CA ARG A 148 3.86 -8.73 -17.61
C ARG A 148 2.76 -7.91 -16.95
N THR A 149 1.63 -7.76 -17.61
CA THR A 149 0.49 -7.00 -17.09
C THR A 149 -0.83 -7.71 -17.36
N PRO A 150 -1.76 -7.72 -16.40
CA PRO A 150 -3.16 -8.03 -16.69
C PRO A 150 -3.72 -7.08 -17.74
N ALA A 151 -4.65 -7.57 -18.57
CA ALA A 151 -5.30 -6.76 -19.61
C ALA A 151 -6.08 -5.57 -19.01
N SER A 152 -6.67 -5.76 -17.83
CA SER A 152 -7.39 -4.71 -17.10
C SER A 152 -6.50 -3.58 -16.57
N GLU A 153 -5.19 -3.80 -16.50
CA GLU A 153 -4.21 -2.87 -15.90
C GLU A 153 -3.32 -2.16 -16.93
N LEU A 154 -3.52 -2.43 -18.23
CA LEU A 154 -2.72 -1.88 -19.32
C LEU A 154 -2.60 -0.35 -19.24
N TYR A 155 -3.71 0.36 -19.09
CA TYR A 155 -3.72 1.83 -19.07
C TYR A 155 -3.60 2.43 -17.66
N SER A 156 -3.89 1.68 -16.60
CA SER A 156 -3.78 2.18 -15.24
C SER A 156 -2.35 2.07 -14.68
N GLN A 157 -1.57 1.07 -15.10
CA GLN A 157 -0.23 0.81 -14.55
C GLN A 157 0.93 1.16 -15.49
N LEU A 158 0.88 0.70 -16.75
CA LEU A 158 2.04 0.83 -17.67
C LEU A 158 2.50 2.28 -17.91
N PRO A 159 1.62 3.30 -18.00
CA PRO A 159 2.07 4.66 -18.22
C PRO A 159 3.09 5.15 -17.18
N ALA A 160 2.94 4.77 -15.90
CA ALA A 160 3.90 5.15 -14.87
C ALA A 160 5.30 4.62 -15.18
N HIS A 161 5.42 3.38 -15.66
CA HIS A 161 6.69 2.77 -16.05
C HIS A 161 7.37 3.47 -17.22
N PHE A 162 6.61 3.91 -18.24
CA PHE A 162 7.16 4.65 -19.38
C PHE A 162 7.77 6.00 -18.96
N PHE A 163 7.27 6.61 -17.89
CA PHE A 163 7.80 7.85 -17.34
C PHE A 163 8.85 7.65 -16.23
N THR A 164 9.10 6.39 -15.82
CA THR A 164 9.99 6.06 -14.70
C THR A 164 10.96 4.91 -15.06
N THR A 165 10.68 3.69 -14.61
CA THR A 165 11.52 2.47 -14.66
C THR A 165 12.04 2.13 -16.05
N LEU A 166 11.19 2.22 -17.08
CA LEU A 166 11.50 1.71 -18.42
C LEU A 166 12.26 2.72 -19.30
N ARG A 167 12.48 3.94 -18.82
CA ARG A 167 13.10 5.03 -19.62
C ARG A 167 14.53 4.74 -20.07
N CYS A 168 15.29 3.99 -19.29
CA CYS A 168 16.73 3.82 -19.49
C CYS A 168 17.14 2.39 -19.91
N VAL A 169 16.19 1.48 -20.09
CA VAL A 169 16.44 0.05 -20.32
C VAL A 169 15.72 -0.44 -21.57
N ASP A 170 16.27 -1.47 -22.21
CA ASP A 170 15.52 -2.21 -23.22
C ASP A 170 14.43 -3.04 -22.53
N PHE A 171 13.23 -3.09 -23.11
CA PHE A 171 12.12 -3.81 -22.50
C PHE A 171 11.17 -4.51 -23.50
N LEU A 172 10.41 -5.46 -22.98
CA LEU A 172 9.29 -6.13 -23.64
C LEU A 172 8.04 -6.06 -22.76
N LEU A 173 6.87 -5.95 -23.38
CA LEU A 173 5.58 -5.92 -22.69
C LEU A 173 4.76 -7.15 -23.08
N TYR A 174 4.21 -7.84 -22.09
CA TYR A 174 3.33 -8.99 -22.29
C TYR A 174 2.02 -8.84 -21.52
N SER A 175 0.94 -9.32 -22.12
CA SER A 175 -0.37 -9.46 -21.48
C SER A 175 -1.05 -10.73 -21.97
N THR A 176 -2.34 -10.88 -21.65
CA THR A 176 -3.23 -11.91 -22.23
C THR A 176 -3.99 -11.37 -23.45
N VAL A 177 -3.58 -10.22 -23.97
CA VAL A 177 -4.10 -9.55 -25.18
C VAL A 177 -2.94 -8.94 -25.96
N HIS A 178 -3.08 -8.82 -27.28
CA HIS A 178 -2.13 -8.12 -28.13
C HIS A 178 -2.58 -6.67 -28.34
N GLN A 179 -1.85 -5.68 -27.85
CA GLN A 179 -2.31 -4.29 -27.87
C GLN A 179 -1.14 -3.33 -28.14
N ASN A 180 -1.34 -2.33 -28.99
CA ASN A 180 -0.44 -1.18 -29.06
C ASN A 180 -0.86 -0.08 -28.06
N ILE A 181 0.11 0.48 -27.33
CA ILE A 181 -0.07 1.63 -26.45
C ILE A 181 0.93 2.70 -26.91
N GLY A 182 0.44 3.65 -27.71
CA GLY A 182 1.31 4.60 -28.39
C GLY A 182 2.34 3.87 -29.26
N PRO A 183 3.65 4.10 -29.09
CA PRO A 183 4.69 3.43 -29.86
C PRO A 183 5.06 2.02 -29.35
N TYR A 184 4.43 1.56 -28.26
CA TYR A 184 4.81 0.32 -27.59
C TYR A 184 3.85 -0.81 -27.92
N THR A 185 4.40 -1.98 -28.25
CA THR A 185 3.61 -3.19 -28.51
C THR A 185 3.58 -4.07 -27.27
N VAL A 186 2.37 -4.48 -26.89
CA VAL A 186 2.09 -5.49 -25.88
C VAL A 186 1.82 -6.81 -26.59
N HIS A 187 2.62 -7.83 -26.28
CA HIS A 187 2.52 -9.16 -26.87
C HIS A 187 1.54 -10.03 -26.09
N ASP A 188 0.70 -10.79 -26.80
CA ASP A 188 -0.14 -11.81 -26.18
C ASP A 188 0.69 -13.05 -25.82
N ALA A 189 0.89 -13.28 -24.53
CA ALA A 189 1.63 -14.44 -24.02
C ALA A 189 0.90 -15.77 -24.28
N LEU A 190 -0.41 -15.75 -24.54
CA LEU A 190 -1.26 -16.95 -24.69
C LEU A 190 -1.60 -17.27 -26.15
N ALA A 191 -1.14 -16.47 -27.11
CA ALA A 191 -1.45 -16.62 -28.54
C ALA A 191 -1.15 -18.02 -29.10
N ASN A 192 -0.13 -18.70 -28.55
CA ASN A 192 0.30 -20.02 -29.01
C ASN A 192 -0.35 -21.21 -28.25
N ILE A 193 -1.39 -20.96 -27.44
CA ILE A 193 -2.15 -22.03 -26.79
C ILE A 193 -3.23 -22.54 -27.75
N SER A 194 -3.19 -23.83 -28.07
CA SER A 194 -4.13 -24.45 -29.01
C SER A 194 -5.60 -24.38 -28.55
N ASP A 195 -6.53 -24.23 -29.48
CA ASP A 195 -7.99 -24.25 -29.23
C ASP A 195 -8.44 -25.46 -28.44
N ALA A 196 -7.92 -26.65 -28.78
CA ALA A 196 -8.25 -27.89 -28.11
C ALA A 196 -7.88 -27.90 -26.62
N ARG A 197 -6.89 -27.10 -26.22
CA ARG A 197 -6.48 -26.92 -24.83
C ARG A 197 -7.30 -25.82 -24.16
N ARG A 198 -7.51 -24.69 -24.84
CA ARG A 198 -8.39 -23.61 -24.35
C ARG A 198 -9.78 -24.14 -23.99
N ALA A 199 -10.38 -24.93 -24.89
CA ALA A 199 -11.70 -25.54 -24.70
C ALA A 199 -11.81 -26.52 -23.51
N LYS A 200 -10.69 -26.99 -22.94
CA LYS A 200 -10.68 -27.91 -21.79
C LYS A 200 -10.63 -27.20 -20.44
N HIS A 201 -10.27 -25.92 -20.40
CA HIS A 201 -10.03 -25.19 -19.17
C HIS A 201 -10.88 -23.91 -19.12
N ARG A 202 -11.71 -23.81 -18.07
CA ARG A 202 -12.58 -22.65 -17.87
C ARG A 202 -11.83 -21.33 -17.74
N ASP A 203 -10.56 -21.34 -17.33
CA ASP A 203 -9.73 -20.13 -17.27
C ASP A 203 -9.74 -19.33 -18.58
N PHE A 204 -9.83 -20.02 -19.72
CA PHE A 204 -9.85 -19.36 -21.04
C PHE A 204 -11.19 -18.70 -21.38
N GLU A 205 -12.26 -18.89 -20.61
CA GLU A 205 -13.48 -18.09 -20.73
C GLU A 205 -13.18 -16.59 -20.53
N LEU A 206 -12.25 -16.26 -19.61
CA LEU A 206 -11.77 -14.87 -19.43
C LEU A 206 -10.98 -14.40 -20.64
N TYR A 207 -10.11 -15.25 -21.19
CA TYR A 207 -9.34 -14.93 -22.38
C TYR A 207 -10.25 -14.62 -23.56
N ASP A 208 -11.24 -15.47 -23.83
CA ASP A 208 -12.20 -15.27 -24.92
C ASP A 208 -13.01 -13.96 -24.75
N LYS A 209 -13.39 -13.62 -23.52
CA LYS A 209 -14.04 -12.33 -23.20
C LYS A 209 -13.12 -11.15 -23.52
N LEU A 210 -11.84 -11.24 -23.16
CA LEU A 210 -10.87 -10.18 -23.42
C LEU A 210 -10.62 -10.00 -24.92
N GLN A 211 -10.44 -11.10 -25.68
CA GLN A 211 -10.29 -11.05 -27.13
C GLN A 211 -11.52 -10.45 -27.81
N SER A 212 -12.73 -10.86 -27.37
CA SER A 212 -13.99 -10.30 -27.86
C SER A 212 -14.09 -8.81 -27.57
N ALA A 213 -13.84 -8.39 -26.32
CA ALA A 213 -13.88 -6.98 -25.93
C ALA A 213 -12.89 -6.13 -26.73
N GLN A 214 -11.71 -6.66 -27.03
CA GLN A 214 -10.73 -6.00 -27.87
C GLN A 214 -11.23 -5.81 -29.32
N ASN A 215 -11.82 -6.85 -29.91
CA ASN A 215 -12.43 -6.78 -31.25
C ASN A 215 -13.58 -5.76 -31.32
N PHE A 216 -14.27 -5.52 -30.20
CA PHE A 216 -15.33 -4.51 -30.08
C PHE A 216 -14.83 -3.16 -29.53
N VAL A 217 -13.51 -2.97 -29.37
CA VAL A 217 -12.89 -1.73 -28.85
C VAL A 217 -13.53 -1.29 -27.52
N THR A 218 -13.77 -2.26 -26.63
CA THR A 218 -14.38 -2.07 -25.32
C THR A 218 -13.29 -1.87 -24.25
N ASP A 219 -13.65 -1.16 -23.17
CA ASP A 219 -12.75 -0.94 -22.03
C ASP A 219 -12.44 -2.25 -21.29
N LEU A 220 -11.19 -2.70 -21.41
CA LEU A 220 -10.68 -3.91 -20.77
C LEU A 220 -10.54 -3.76 -19.25
N HIS A 221 -10.51 -2.54 -18.71
CA HIS A 221 -10.34 -2.30 -17.27
C HIS A 221 -11.44 -2.95 -16.42
N SER A 222 -12.66 -2.98 -16.96
CA SER A 222 -13.83 -3.57 -16.32
C SER A 222 -13.86 -5.12 -16.37
N ILE A 223 -13.04 -5.73 -17.22
CA ILE A 223 -13.01 -7.17 -17.45
C ILE A 223 -11.88 -7.75 -16.60
N THR A 224 -12.24 -8.11 -15.38
CA THR A 224 -11.30 -8.62 -14.39
C THR A 224 -11.44 -10.11 -14.20
N GLU A 225 -10.35 -10.71 -13.75
CA GLU A 225 -10.34 -12.07 -13.25
C GLU A 225 -11.19 -12.16 -11.96
N ASP A 226 -12.02 -13.19 -11.88
CA ASP A 226 -12.80 -13.51 -10.70
C ASP A 226 -12.23 -14.77 -10.02
N ASN A 227 -12.80 -15.16 -8.88
CA ASN A 227 -12.29 -16.33 -8.13
C ASN A 227 -12.44 -17.67 -8.88
N ASP A 228 -13.21 -17.73 -9.97
CA ASP A 228 -13.45 -18.94 -10.75
C ASP A 228 -12.46 -19.10 -11.92
N HIS A 229 -11.71 -18.05 -12.27
CA HIS A 229 -10.73 -18.04 -13.35
C HIS A 229 -9.32 -17.82 -12.80
N ASN A 230 -8.34 -18.56 -13.30
CA ASN A 230 -6.92 -18.32 -13.06
C ASN A 230 -6.19 -18.36 -14.41
N LEU A 231 -6.42 -17.38 -15.27
CA LEU A 231 -5.82 -17.23 -16.60
C LEU A 231 -4.34 -16.85 -16.50
N ASP A 232 -3.97 -15.98 -15.56
CA ASP A 232 -2.63 -15.40 -15.50
C ASP A 232 -1.53 -16.47 -15.34
N ARG A 233 -1.80 -17.56 -14.60
CA ARG A 233 -0.87 -18.69 -14.43
C ARG A 233 -0.39 -19.31 -15.75
N TRP A 234 -1.17 -19.20 -16.83
CA TRP A 234 -0.84 -19.72 -18.15
C TRP A 234 0.20 -18.89 -18.89
N SER A 235 0.33 -17.61 -18.54
CA SER A 235 1.20 -16.66 -19.25
C SER A 235 2.65 -16.73 -18.79
N ILE A 236 2.94 -17.30 -17.61
CA ILE A 236 4.24 -17.21 -16.95
C ILE A 236 5.37 -17.87 -17.76
N ILE A 237 5.20 -19.10 -18.24
CA ILE A 237 6.27 -19.75 -19.02
C ILE A 237 6.36 -19.19 -20.46
N PRO A 238 5.25 -18.99 -21.19
CA PRO A 238 5.30 -18.47 -22.55
C PRO A 238 6.07 -17.16 -22.69
N HIS A 239 5.81 -16.16 -21.84
CA HIS A 239 6.49 -14.86 -21.97
C HIS A 239 7.99 -14.97 -21.66
N VAL A 240 8.40 -15.83 -20.72
CA VAL A 240 9.83 -16.07 -20.42
C VAL A 240 10.54 -16.70 -21.63
N VAL A 241 9.92 -17.72 -22.23
CA VAL A 241 10.49 -18.42 -23.40
C VAL A 241 10.55 -17.50 -24.62
N ASP A 242 9.50 -16.72 -24.84
CA ASP A 242 9.40 -15.81 -25.97
C ASP A 242 10.38 -14.63 -25.85
N ALA A 243 10.51 -14.02 -24.66
CA ALA A 243 11.46 -12.94 -24.42
C ALA A 243 12.91 -13.36 -24.75
N TYR A 244 13.31 -14.58 -24.38
CA TYR A 244 14.63 -15.11 -24.74
C TYR A 244 14.79 -15.28 -26.26
N LYS A 245 13.77 -15.80 -26.95
CA LYS A 245 13.82 -16.01 -28.41
C LYS A 245 13.98 -14.68 -29.16
N GLN A 246 13.32 -13.63 -28.69
CA GLN A 246 13.43 -12.30 -29.28
C GLN A 246 14.80 -11.64 -29.01
N TYR A 247 15.42 -11.91 -27.86
CA TYR A 247 16.65 -11.23 -27.41
C TYR A 247 17.74 -12.19 -26.92
N THR A 248 18.17 -13.11 -27.77
CA THR A 248 19.15 -14.17 -27.42
C THR A 248 20.53 -13.65 -26.97
N ASN A 249 20.87 -12.40 -27.27
CA ASN A 249 22.14 -11.75 -26.96
C ASN A 249 22.18 -11.05 -25.58
N LYS A 250 21.05 -10.95 -24.88
CA LYS A 250 20.99 -10.30 -23.57
C LYS A 250 21.61 -11.17 -22.49
N LYS A 251 22.38 -10.56 -21.59
CA LYS A 251 23.04 -11.28 -20.47
C LYS A 251 22.07 -11.57 -19.33
N TRP A 252 21.12 -10.68 -19.13
CA TRP A 252 20.19 -10.72 -18.00
C TRP A 252 18.75 -10.47 -18.46
N PHE A 253 17.84 -11.32 -17.99
CA PHE A 253 16.40 -11.19 -18.19
C PHE A 253 15.74 -10.93 -16.85
N VAL A 254 15.05 -9.80 -16.73
CA VAL A 254 14.45 -9.32 -15.48
C VAL A 254 12.95 -9.22 -15.68
N PHE A 255 12.20 -10.10 -15.04
CA PHE A 255 10.76 -10.20 -15.16
C PHE A 255 10.11 -9.49 -13.97
N ILE A 256 9.18 -8.57 -14.25
CA ILE A 256 8.39 -7.86 -13.25
C ILE A 256 6.91 -7.81 -13.69
N GLU A 257 6.01 -7.59 -12.74
CA GLU A 257 4.62 -7.24 -13.04
C GLU A 257 4.45 -5.71 -13.18
N SER A 258 3.37 -5.27 -13.83
CA SER A 258 3.12 -3.84 -14.06
C SER A 258 2.88 -3.03 -12.79
N ASP A 259 2.55 -3.66 -11.66
CA ASP A 259 2.43 -3.03 -10.35
C ASP A 259 3.71 -3.15 -9.49
N THR A 260 4.84 -3.51 -10.12
CA THR A 260 6.11 -3.77 -9.42
C THR A 260 7.14 -2.70 -9.77
N TYR A 261 7.53 -1.89 -8.79
CA TYR A 261 8.64 -0.95 -8.96
C TYR A 261 9.96 -1.71 -8.99
N LEU A 262 10.84 -1.34 -9.92
CA LEU A 262 12.20 -1.88 -10.05
C LEU A 262 13.19 -0.72 -9.96
N SER A 263 14.05 -0.74 -8.95
CA SER A 263 15.21 0.15 -8.89
C SER A 263 16.26 -0.33 -9.89
N VAL A 264 16.27 0.31 -11.05
CA VAL A 264 17.22 0.00 -12.13
C VAL A 264 18.66 0.21 -11.66
N SER A 265 18.93 1.28 -10.89
CA SER A 265 20.27 1.57 -10.40
C SER A 265 20.80 0.46 -9.47
N ASN A 266 20.00 0.02 -8.49
CA ASN A 266 20.37 -1.04 -7.57
C ASN A 266 20.54 -2.38 -8.27
N MET A 267 19.65 -2.70 -9.21
CA MET A 267 19.71 -3.92 -10.00
C MET A 267 21.01 -3.98 -10.80
N LEU A 268 21.38 -2.93 -11.51
CA LEU A 268 22.60 -2.90 -12.32
C LEU A 268 23.86 -3.12 -11.49
N LEU A 269 23.94 -2.50 -10.31
CA LEU A 269 25.08 -2.68 -9.39
C LEU A 269 25.20 -4.13 -8.88
N TRP A 270 24.08 -4.81 -8.73
CA TRP A 270 24.07 -6.21 -8.33
C TRP A 270 24.45 -7.15 -9.46
N LEU A 271 23.85 -6.96 -10.65
CA LEU A 271 24.16 -7.77 -11.84
C LEU A 271 25.64 -7.65 -12.25
N ALA A 272 26.26 -6.48 -12.05
CA ALA A 272 27.69 -6.28 -12.30
C ALA A 272 28.61 -7.17 -11.44
N LYS A 273 28.10 -7.75 -10.35
CA LYS A 273 28.84 -8.67 -9.47
C LYS A 273 28.65 -10.14 -9.82
N LEU A 274 27.79 -10.45 -10.79
CA LEU A 274 27.40 -11.80 -11.13
C LEU A 274 27.95 -12.22 -12.49
N ASP A 275 28.12 -13.53 -12.68
CA ASP A 275 28.54 -14.13 -13.95
C ASP A 275 27.32 -14.66 -14.71
N HIS A 276 26.95 -13.98 -15.79
CA HIS A 276 25.79 -14.33 -16.63
C HIS A 276 25.95 -15.65 -17.40
N THR A 277 27.16 -16.23 -17.43
CA THR A 277 27.45 -17.52 -18.05
C THR A 277 27.18 -18.70 -17.09
N LYS A 278 26.84 -18.39 -15.83
CA LYS A 278 26.42 -19.37 -14.83
C LYS A 278 24.91 -19.39 -14.72
N ASP A 279 24.38 -20.55 -14.33
CA ASP A 279 22.96 -20.69 -14.06
C ASP A 279 22.55 -19.77 -12.90
N LEU A 280 21.68 -18.81 -13.20
CA LEU A 280 21.00 -17.97 -12.22
C LEU A 280 19.50 -18.04 -12.45
N PHE A 281 18.77 -18.35 -11.38
CA PHE A 281 17.33 -18.14 -11.25
C PHE A 281 17.10 -17.51 -9.89
N ALA A 282 16.91 -16.20 -9.84
CA ALA A 282 16.83 -15.45 -8.59
C ALA A 282 15.45 -14.81 -8.39
N GLY A 283 14.98 -14.78 -7.15
CA GLY A 283 13.68 -14.21 -6.80
C GLY A 283 13.37 -14.27 -5.30
N ALA A 284 12.23 -13.70 -4.90
CA ALA A 284 11.72 -13.81 -3.54
C ALA A 284 11.17 -15.22 -3.29
N GLN A 285 11.80 -15.98 -2.39
CA GLN A 285 11.45 -17.38 -2.18
C GLN A 285 10.08 -17.56 -1.50
N VAL A 286 9.30 -18.50 -2.04
CA VAL A 286 8.04 -19.01 -1.47
C VAL A 286 8.06 -20.54 -1.54
N MET A 287 7.48 -21.19 -0.54
CA MET A 287 7.33 -22.65 -0.50
C MET A 287 5.87 -23.02 -0.76
N ILE A 288 5.60 -23.80 -1.82
CA ILE A 288 4.29 -24.39 -2.09
C ILE A 288 4.44 -25.91 -2.12
N GLY A 289 4.02 -26.58 -1.04
CA GLY A 289 4.30 -27.99 -0.84
C GLY A 289 5.80 -28.23 -0.70
N ASP A 290 6.37 -29.07 -1.56
CA ASP A 290 7.80 -29.40 -1.66
C ASP A 290 8.55 -28.56 -2.71
N VAL A 291 7.85 -27.66 -3.41
CA VAL A 291 8.44 -26.80 -4.45
C VAL A 291 8.81 -25.46 -3.86
N GLU A 292 10.09 -25.15 -3.93
CA GLU A 292 10.63 -23.82 -3.71
C GLU A 292 10.60 -23.01 -5.01
N LEU A 293 9.95 -21.85 -4.99
CA LEU A 293 9.72 -21.00 -6.17
C LEU A 293 10.06 -19.54 -5.89
N ALA A 294 10.31 -18.77 -6.96
CA ALA A 294 10.33 -17.32 -6.91
C ALA A 294 8.92 -16.77 -7.13
N HIS A 295 8.41 -15.96 -6.20
CA HIS A 295 7.13 -15.27 -6.38
C HIS A 295 7.22 -14.33 -7.58
N SER A 296 6.43 -14.60 -8.63
CA SER A 296 6.58 -13.89 -9.91
C SER A 296 6.30 -12.39 -9.83
N GLY A 297 5.29 -11.97 -9.06
CA GLY A 297 4.99 -10.54 -8.84
C GLY A 297 6.09 -9.80 -8.08
N SER A 298 6.89 -10.46 -7.25
CA SER A 298 8.02 -9.79 -6.59
C SER A 298 9.16 -9.47 -7.57
N GLY A 299 9.22 -10.20 -8.68
CA GLY A 299 10.27 -10.14 -9.68
C GLY A 299 11.11 -11.42 -9.76
N ILE A 300 11.54 -11.77 -10.97
CA ILE A 300 12.40 -12.91 -11.27
C ILE A 300 13.56 -12.44 -12.14
N ILE A 301 14.78 -12.92 -11.83
CA ILE A 301 15.96 -12.63 -12.64
C ILE A 301 16.57 -13.94 -13.14
N LEU A 302 16.73 -14.05 -14.46
CA LEU A 302 17.40 -15.17 -15.11
C LEU A 302 18.69 -14.71 -15.77
N SER A 303 19.74 -15.52 -15.64
CA SER A 303 20.91 -15.40 -16.51
C SER A 303 20.55 -15.78 -17.95
N GLN A 304 21.35 -15.33 -18.91
CA GLN A 304 21.28 -15.77 -20.30
C GLN A 304 21.31 -17.30 -20.40
N THR A 305 22.23 -17.95 -19.67
CA THR A 305 22.40 -19.41 -19.74
C THR A 305 21.16 -20.14 -19.24
N THR A 306 20.54 -19.67 -18.17
CA THR A 306 19.27 -20.21 -17.65
C THR A 306 18.13 -20.04 -18.65
N ALA A 307 17.96 -18.83 -19.18
CA ALA A 307 16.90 -18.53 -20.14
C ALA A 307 17.05 -19.37 -21.42
N ALA A 308 18.29 -19.56 -21.90
CA ALA A 308 18.61 -20.42 -23.03
C ALA A 308 18.22 -21.88 -22.78
N LYS A 309 18.60 -22.44 -21.62
CA LYS A 309 18.27 -23.82 -21.24
C LYS A 309 16.76 -24.04 -21.17
N LEU A 310 16.02 -23.11 -20.56
CA LEU A 310 14.57 -23.20 -20.48
C LEU A 310 13.91 -23.12 -21.87
N SER A 311 14.38 -22.20 -22.71
CA SER A 311 13.88 -22.03 -24.09
C SER A 311 14.16 -23.26 -24.96
N ASP A 312 15.34 -23.88 -24.82
CA ASP A 312 15.66 -25.13 -25.52
C ASP A 312 14.76 -26.29 -25.04
N ARG A 313 14.56 -26.41 -23.72
CA ARG A 313 13.68 -27.42 -23.14
C ARG A 313 12.22 -27.25 -23.58
N ALA A 314 11.77 -26.02 -23.79
CA ALA A 314 10.42 -25.72 -24.25
C ALA A 314 10.10 -26.37 -25.60
N LYS A 315 11.08 -26.58 -26.48
CA LYS A 315 10.89 -27.23 -27.79
C LYS A 315 10.25 -28.62 -27.69
N THR A 316 10.44 -29.33 -26.58
CA THR A 316 9.89 -30.67 -26.37
C THR A 316 8.96 -30.79 -25.15
N ARG A 317 8.85 -29.75 -24.31
CA ARG A 317 8.11 -29.83 -23.04
C ARG A 317 6.92 -28.90 -22.91
N THR A 318 6.69 -28.01 -23.89
CA THR A 318 5.62 -27.01 -23.81
C THR A 318 4.25 -27.64 -23.47
N ASP A 319 3.85 -28.72 -24.16
CA ASP A 319 2.56 -29.39 -23.88
C ASP A 319 2.47 -29.94 -22.45
N ALA A 320 3.53 -30.57 -21.97
CA ALA A 320 3.55 -31.13 -20.62
C ALA A 320 3.47 -30.06 -19.54
N TRP A 321 4.18 -28.92 -19.73
CA TRP A 321 4.08 -27.80 -18.80
C TRP A 321 2.69 -27.17 -18.83
N GLN A 322 2.08 -27.04 -19.99
CA GLN A 322 0.70 -26.54 -20.10
C GLN A 322 -0.30 -27.46 -19.39
N ASP A 323 -0.16 -28.79 -19.50
CA ASP A 323 -1.00 -29.74 -18.77
C ASP A 323 -0.77 -29.64 -17.23
N MET A 324 0.47 -29.36 -16.80
CA MET A 324 0.78 -29.11 -15.38
C MET A 324 0.17 -27.80 -14.86
N VAL A 325 0.21 -26.73 -15.66
CA VAL A 325 -0.39 -25.44 -15.32
C VAL A 325 -1.89 -25.58 -15.07
N GLY A 326 -2.61 -26.27 -15.95
CA GLY A 326 -4.04 -26.49 -15.80
C GLY A 326 -4.46 -27.21 -14.51
N ASN A 327 -3.53 -27.95 -13.88
CA ASN A 327 -3.75 -28.74 -12.66
C ASN A 327 -3.05 -28.17 -11.42
N SER A 328 -2.50 -26.95 -11.48
CA SER A 328 -1.72 -26.34 -10.41
C SER A 328 -2.29 -24.98 -10.00
N CYS A 329 -2.20 -24.60 -8.72
CA CYS A 329 -2.66 -23.29 -8.28
C CYS A 329 -1.99 -22.13 -9.01
N CYS A 330 -0.72 -22.30 -9.39
CA CYS A 330 0.21 -21.21 -9.56
C CYS A 330 1.18 -21.49 -10.70
N GLY A 331 1.38 -20.52 -11.60
CA GLY A 331 2.24 -20.68 -12.78
C GLY A 331 3.73 -20.54 -12.48
N ASP A 332 4.09 -19.77 -11.46
CA ASP A 332 5.46 -19.63 -10.94
C ASP A 332 5.97 -20.94 -10.31
N LYS A 333 5.08 -21.73 -9.70
CA LYS A 333 5.37 -23.11 -9.27
C LYS A 333 5.77 -23.98 -10.47
N ILE A 334 5.06 -23.87 -11.60
CA ILE A 334 5.39 -24.64 -12.80
C ILE A 334 6.68 -24.15 -13.44
N LEU A 335 6.94 -22.83 -13.43
CA LEU A 335 8.22 -22.28 -13.87
C LEU A 335 9.39 -22.84 -13.04
N ALA A 336 9.26 -22.90 -11.72
CA ALA A 336 10.28 -23.49 -10.85
C ALA A 336 10.50 -24.98 -11.15
N GLN A 337 9.43 -25.75 -11.40
CA GLN A 337 9.54 -27.14 -11.81
C GLN A 337 10.20 -27.29 -13.19
N ALA A 338 9.86 -26.44 -14.16
CA ALA A 338 10.45 -26.42 -15.50
C ALA A 338 11.96 -26.11 -15.44
N LEU A 339 12.38 -25.16 -14.60
CA LEU A 339 13.79 -24.84 -14.36
C LEU A 339 14.54 -25.99 -13.66
N LYS A 340 13.88 -26.69 -12.74
CA LYS A 340 14.44 -27.88 -12.09
C LYS A 340 14.73 -29.00 -13.09
N GLU A 341 13.92 -29.16 -14.13
CA GLU A 341 14.18 -30.16 -15.20
C GLU A 341 15.48 -29.89 -15.98
N VAL A 342 15.94 -28.64 -16.00
CA VAL A 342 17.22 -28.25 -16.63
C VAL A 342 18.32 -28.01 -15.60
N ASN A 343 18.17 -28.61 -14.41
CA ASN A 343 19.10 -28.55 -13.28
C ASN A 343 19.35 -27.15 -12.71
N VAL A 344 18.40 -26.23 -12.86
CA VAL A 344 18.45 -24.89 -12.26
C VAL A 344 17.51 -24.82 -11.07
N THR A 345 18.02 -24.36 -9.93
CA THR A 345 17.24 -24.17 -8.70
C THR A 345 17.22 -22.71 -8.27
N LEU A 346 16.30 -22.36 -7.37
CA LEU A 346 16.12 -20.99 -6.91
C LEU A 346 17.32 -20.49 -6.10
N HIS A 347 17.82 -19.34 -6.51
CA HIS A 347 18.72 -18.50 -5.75
C HIS A 347 17.87 -17.53 -4.94
N ARG A 348 17.84 -17.70 -3.62
CA ARG A 348 17.06 -16.84 -2.72
C ARG A 348 17.57 -15.41 -2.79
N ALA A 349 16.72 -14.50 -3.23
CA ALA A 349 17.05 -13.08 -3.34
C ALA A 349 16.25 -12.18 -2.39
N PHE A 350 15.34 -12.74 -1.58
CA PHE A 350 14.72 -11.99 -0.49
C PHE A 350 15.77 -11.56 0.54
N PRO A 351 15.75 -10.31 1.05
CA PRO A 351 14.70 -9.30 0.81
C PRO A 351 14.98 -8.35 -0.35
N MET A 352 16.09 -8.49 -1.08
CA MET A 352 16.42 -7.54 -2.16
C MET A 352 15.32 -7.48 -3.22
N ILE A 353 14.84 -8.66 -3.61
CA ILE A 353 13.59 -8.82 -4.35
C ILE A 353 12.47 -8.94 -3.32
N GLN A 354 11.52 -8.00 -3.32
CA GLN A 354 10.52 -7.80 -2.27
C GLN A 354 9.10 -7.84 -2.82
N GLY A 355 8.24 -8.64 -2.18
CA GLY A 355 6.82 -8.81 -2.55
C GLY A 355 5.84 -7.91 -1.78
N GLU A 356 6.37 -7.05 -0.94
CA GLU A 356 5.64 -6.09 -0.12
C GLU A 356 5.85 -4.66 -0.62
N THR A 357 5.02 -3.74 -0.11
CA THR A 357 5.22 -2.30 -0.30
C THR A 357 6.11 -1.74 0.81
N PRO A 358 6.71 -0.55 0.65
CA PRO A 358 7.37 0.14 1.77
C PRO A 358 6.46 0.38 2.97
N PHE A 359 5.14 0.33 2.76
CA PHE A 359 4.14 0.59 3.79
C PHE A 359 3.77 -0.67 4.58
N SER A 360 3.62 -1.81 3.92
CA SER A 360 3.29 -3.08 4.59
C SER A 360 4.50 -3.75 5.25
N LEU A 361 5.71 -3.47 4.73
CA LEU A 361 6.95 -4.11 5.15
C LEU A 361 7.16 -4.07 6.66
N ASP A 362 7.56 -5.22 7.22
CA ASP A 362 8.00 -5.35 8.60
C ASP A 362 9.44 -4.90 8.81
N TRP A 363 9.61 -3.59 8.96
CA TRP A 363 10.92 -2.96 9.12
C TRP A 363 11.69 -3.58 10.29
N SER A 364 12.79 -4.26 9.94
CA SER A 364 13.57 -5.12 10.85
C SER A 364 15.02 -5.23 10.37
N GLU A 365 15.90 -5.75 11.25
CA GLU A 365 17.32 -5.98 10.94
C GLU A 365 17.53 -6.93 9.73
N ARG A 366 16.54 -7.77 9.41
CA ARG A 366 16.52 -8.65 8.24
C ARG A 366 16.64 -7.89 6.91
N HIS A 367 16.03 -6.71 6.84
CA HIS A 367 15.98 -5.85 5.65
C HIS A 367 17.07 -4.79 5.68
N TRP A 368 17.35 -4.26 6.88
CA TRP A 368 18.03 -3.00 7.12
C TRP A 368 19.25 -2.70 6.23
N CYS A 369 20.19 -3.64 6.17
CA CYS A 369 21.46 -3.50 5.44
C CYS A 369 21.46 -4.18 4.06
N ARG A 370 20.29 -4.50 3.50
CA ARG A 370 20.15 -5.09 2.16
C ARG A 370 19.76 -4.01 1.15
N THR A 371 20.15 -4.21 -0.10
CA THR A 371 19.72 -3.37 -1.22
C THR A 371 18.24 -3.61 -1.52
N ALA A 372 17.43 -2.57 -1.69
CA ALA A 372 16.03 -2.73 -2.11
C ALA A 372 15.92 -2.65 -3.64
N MET A 373 15.71 -3.78 -4.31
CA MET A 373 15.66 -3.84 -5.79
C MET A 373 14.25 -3.72 -6.31
N THR A 374 13.29 -4.43 -5.72
CA THR A 374 11.90 -4.38 -6.14
C THR A 374 10.99 -4.02 -4.97
N TRP A 375 9.80 -3.51 -5.30
CA TRP A 375 8.67 -3.37 -4.39
C TRP A 375 7.41 -3.69 -5.19
N HIS A 376 6.53 -4.55 -4.67
CA HIS A 376 5.37 -5.06 -5.40
C HIS A 376 4.06 -4.58 -4.79
N ARG A 377 2.96 -4.64 -5.55
CA ARG A 377 1.64 -4.06 -5.24
C ARG A 377 1.69 -2.54 -5.09
N MET A 378 2.41 -1.90 -6.00
CA MET A 378 2.60 -0.47 -6.04
C MET A 378 1.48 0.19 -6.84
N THR A 379 0.94 1.28 -6.31
CA THR A 379 0.14 2.20 -7.11
C THR A 379 1.05 3.02 -8.03
N PRO A 380 0.55 3.53 -9.17
CA PRO A 380 1.31 4.44 -10.03
C PRO A 380 1.95 5.61 -9.28
N SER A 381 1.21 6.19 -8.33
CA SER A 381 1.69 7.30 -7.50
C SER A 381 2.81 6.92 -6.54
N THR A 382 2.77 5.72 -5.96
CA THR A 382 3.83 5.25 -5.06
C THR A 382 5.06 4.80 -5.85
N LEU A 383 4.86 4.26 -7.05
CA LEU A 383 5.93 3.94 -7.99
C LEU A 383 6.71 5.21 -8.38
N ASP A 384 6.02 6.28 -8.78
CA ASP A 384 6.62 7.58 -9.05
C ASP A 384 7.38 8.13 -7.83
N MET A 385 6.80 8.05 -6.63
CA MET A 385 7.47 8.45 -5.38
C MET A 385 8.83 7.75 -5.19
N LEU A 386 8.89 6.43 -5.42
CA LEU A 386 10.15 5.69 -5.28
C LEU A 386 11.15 6.03 -6.39
N TRP A 387 10.66 6.23 -7.62
CA TRP A 387 11.49 6.65 -8.75
C TRP A 387 12.12 8.04 -8.52
N GLN A 388 11.36 9.00 -7.99
CA GLN A 388 11.88 10.35 -7.69
C GLN A 388 13.02 10.30 -6.65
N PHE A 389 12.88 9.43 -5.65
CA PHE A 389 13.94 9.19 -4.67
C PHE A 389 15.16 8.54 -5.31
N GLU A 390 14.99 7.47 -6.09
CA GLU A 390 16.10 6.84 -6.81
C GLU A 390 16.82 7.83 -7.73
N SER A 391 16.07 8.59 -8.51
CA SER A 391 16.60 9.59 -9.43
C SER A 391 17.44 10.63 -8.69
N SER A 392 16.90 11.18 -7.61
CA SER A 392 17.60 12.15 -6.76
C SER A 392 18.87 11.56 -6.14
N TRP A 393 18.78 10.33 -5.62
CA TRP A 393 19.91 9.62 -5.01
C TRP A 393 21.04 9.41 -6.02
N VAL A 394 20.72 8.88 -7.20
CA VAL A 394 21.71 8.62 -8.25
C VAL A 394 22.36 9.92 -8.74
N LEU A 395 21.58 10.98 -8.97
CA LEU A 395 22.11 12.26 -9.44
C LEU A 395 23.02 12.93 -8.39
N GLU A 396 22.70 12.80 -7.12
CA GLU A 396 23.51 13.37 -6.02
C GLU A 396 24.83 12.62 -5.84
N HIS A 397 24.83 11.30 -6.01
CA HIS A 397 25.95 10.43 -5.63
C HIS A 397 26.80 9.93 -6.81
N SER A 398 26.43 10.16 -8.07
CA SER A 398 27.20 9.71 -9.24
C SER A 398 28.35 10.64 -9.66
N LYS A 399 29.01 11.30 -8.69
CA LYS A 399 30.08 12.28 -8.96
C LYS A 399 31.32 11.66 -9.58
N ASP A 400 31.58 10.38 -9.30
CA ASP A 400 32.76 9.65 -9.79
C ASP A 400 32.50 8.96 -11.16
N GLY A 401 31.35 9.25 -11.78
CA GLY A 401 30.98 8.75 -13.11
C GLY A 401 29.77 7.82 -13.11
N PRO A 402 29.36 7.30 -14.28
CA PRO A 402 28.19 6.46 -14.42
C PRO A 402 28.29 5.18 -13.58
N GLY A 403 27.24 4.88 -12.80
CA GLY A 403 27.20 3.71 -11.92
C GLY A 403 28.06 3.83 -10.65
N SER A 404 28.54 5.03 -10.29
CA SER A 404 29.33 5.24 -9.07
C SER A 404 28.49 5.48 -7.81
N ALA A 405 27.19 5.81 -7.95
CA ALA A 405 26.30 5.96 -6.81
C ALA A 405 26.28 4.68 -5.94
N PRO A 406 26.32 4.81 -4.61
CA PRO A 406 26.19 3.67 -3.71
C PRO A 406 24.78 3.06 -3.81
N PRO A 407 24.62 1.76 -3.51
CA PRO A 407 23.29 1.16 -3.48
C PRO A 407 22.39 1.83 -2.45
N MET A 408 21.12 1.98 -2.82
CA MET A 408 20.07 2.34 -1.86
C MET A 408 19.67 1.10 -1.07
N LEU A 409 19.84 1.17 0.24
CA LEU A 409 19.48 0.11 1.17
C LEU A 409 18.07 0.34 1.73
N PHE A 410 17.44 -0.70 2.26
CA PHE A 410 16.15 -0.57 2.97
C PHE A 410 16.19 0.54 4.03
N ARG A 411 17.27 0.67 4.81
CA ARG A 411 17.42 1.74 5.79
C ARG A 411 17.28 3.15 5.19
N ASP A 412 17.69 3.35 3.94
CA ASP A 412 17.69 4.67 3.29
C ASP A 412 16.25 5.05 2.92
N TYR A 413 15.43 4.09 2.48
CA TYR A 413 13.98 4.26 2.32
C TYR A 413 13.29 4.53 3.67
N PHE A 414 13.64 3.80 4.72
CA PHE A 414 13.07 4.02 6.05
C PHE A 414 13.36 5.43 6.57
N GLN A 415 14.62 5.87 6.44
CA GLN A 415 15.08 7.18 6.89
C GLN A 415 14.47 8.32 6.07
N THR A 416 14.32 8.12 4.76
CA THR A 416 13.84 9.17 3.84
C THR A 416 12.31 9.31 3.89
N PHE A 417 11.58 8.19 3.96
CA PHE A 417 10.12 8.21 3.86
C PHE A 417 9.43 8.07 5.20
N LEU A 418 9.77 7.03 5.97
CA LEU A 418 9.01 6.67 7.17
C LEU A 418 9.27 7.61 8.33
N ILE A 419 10.54 7.98 8.56
CA ILE A 419 10.89 8.85 9.69
C ILE A 419 10.22 10.24 9.60
N PRO A 420 10.28 10.99 8.47
CA PRO A 420 9.60 12.28 8.37
C PRO A 420 8.08 12.16 8.49
N LEU A 421 7.50 11.11 7.91
CA LEU A 421 6.06 10.87 7.94
C LEU A 421 5.57 10.58 9.37
N LEU A 422 6.29 9.74 10.10
CA LEU A 422 5.94 9.36 11.47
C LEU A 422 6.30 10.45 12.49
N ARG A 423 7.23 11.36 12.21
CA ARG A 423 7.44 12.55 13.06
C ARG A 423 6.22 13.47 13.06
N THR A 424 5.63 13.68 11.89
CA THR A 424 4.52 14.63 11.70
C THR A 424 3.15 14.01 11.97
N THR A 425 2.95 12.74 11.60
CA THR A 425 1.63 12.07 11.62
C THR A 425 1.66 10.72 12.35
N HIS A 426 2.18 10.70 13.57
CA HIS A 426 2.33 9.48 14.39
C HIS A 426 1.03 8.90 14.95
N ASN A 427 -0.13 9.55 14.77
CA ASN A 427 -1.44 8.98 15.06
C ASN A 427 -2.33 9.21 13.84
N ARG A 428 -3.11 8.20 13.44
CA ARG A 428 -3.98 8.23 12.27
C ARG A 428 -5.32 7.60 12.59
N THR A 429 -6.39 8.25 12.14
CA THR A 429 -7.75 7.69 12.10
C THR A 429 -7.96 6.97 10.76
N ASP A 430 -8.89 6.01 10.75
CA ASP A 430 -9.23 5.18 9.59
C ASP A 430 -8.00 4.51 8.98
N TRP A 431 -7.13 4.00 9.84
CA TRP A 431 -5.82 3.49 9.45
C TRP A 431 -5.46 2.22 10.21
N ASP A 432 -5.00 1.19 9.49
CA ASP A 432 -4.43 -0.03 10.05
C ASP A 432 -2.92 -0.04 9.83
N ASN A 433 -2.13 0.07 10.90
CA ASN A 433 -0.68 -0.05 10.85
C ASN A 433 -0.18 -1.51 10.92
N LEU A 434 -1.08 -2.48 10.81
CA LEU A 434 -0.76 -3.91 10.82
C LEU A 434 -0.08 -4.38 12.12
N ALA A 435 -0.32 -3.69 13.24
CA ALA A 435 0.09 -4.17 14.56
C ALA A 435 -0.55 -5.53 14.84
N ASN A 436 0.27 -6.52 15.21
CA ASN A 436 -0.18 -7.90 15.40
C ASN A 436 0.68 -8.71 16.40
N SER A 437 1.66 -8.09 17.07
CA SER A 437 2.55 -8.80 18.00
C SER A 437 1.81 -9.24 19.28
N LEU A 438 0.82 -8.47 19.71
CA LEU A 438 -0.03 -8.79 20.86
C LEU A 438 -1.40 -8.18 20.67
N THR A 439 -2.46 -8.88 21.07
CA THR A 439 -3.83 -8.39 20.98
C THR A 439 -4.53 -8.48 22.34
N TYR A 440 -5.13 -7.36 22.77
CA TYR A 440 -6.06 -7.29 23.90
C TYR A 440 -7.49 -7.16 23.39
N THR A 441 -8.38 -7.89 24.04
CA THR A 441 -9.83 -7.95 23.83
C THR A 441 -10.55 -7.97 25.17
N ASP A 442 -11.88 -7.96 25.17
CA ASP A 442 -12.70 -8.11 26.39
C ASP A 442 -12.41 -9.42 27.15
N SER A 443 -11.94 -10.47 26.46
CA SER A 443 -11.55 -11.76 27.03
C SER A 443 -10.10 -11.82 27.50
N SER A 444 -9.31 -10.78 27.25
CA SER A 444 -7.91 -10.72 27.64
C SER A 444 -7.78 -10.26 29.09
N GLY A 445 -7.02 -10.98 29.91
CA GLY A 445 -6.80 -10.65 31.34
C GLY A 445 -6.13 -9.29 31.63
N GLY A 446 -5.77 -8.51 30.61
CA GLY A 446 -5.29 -7.12 30.70
C GLY A 446 -6.41 -6.13 30.39
N GLN A 447 -7.23 -5.82 31.40
CA GLN A 447 -8.62 -5.37 31.25
C GLN A 447 -8.86 -3.97 30.67
N PHE A 448 -7.86 -3.13 30.40
CA PHE A 448 -8.13 -1.73 30.01
C PHE A 448 -7.62 -1.31 28.63
N ALA A 449 -6.70 -2.06 28.01
CA ALA A 449 -6.02 -1.64 26.79
C ALA A 449 -6.97 -1.46 25.60
N HIS A 450 -8.03 -2.26 25.52
CA HIS A 450 -9.02 -2.24 24.43
C HIS A 450 -10.12 -1.18 24.60
N TYR A 451 -10.22 -0.49 25.75
CA TYR A 451 -11.32 0.46 26.00
C TYR A 451 -11.22 1.76 25.21
N SER A 452 -10.01 2.21 24.89
CA SER A 452 -9.82 3.43 24.12
C SER A 452 -8.48 3.44 23.41
N PHE A 453 -8.35 4.28 22.38
CA PHE A 453 -7.07 4.54 21.73
C PHE A 453 -5.98 4.99 22.73
N ALA A 454 -6.35 5.81 23.72
CA ALA A 454 -5.42 6.26 24.76
C ALA A 454 -4.97 5.11 25.68
N SER A 455 -5.88 4.21 26.05
CA SER A 455 -5.54 3.02 26.84
C SER A 455 -4.65 2.05 26.04
N CYS A 456 -4.91 1.90 24.74
CA CYS A 456 -4.10 1.07 23.86
C CYS A 456 -2.67 1.63 23.73
N ARG A 457 -2.55 2.96 23.58
CA ARG A 457 -1.27 3.66 23.64
C ARG A 457 -0.57 3.43 24.98
N ALA A 458 -1.26 3.58 26.10
CA ALA A 458 -0.66 3.39 27.42
C ALA A 458 -0.12 1.95 27.59
N ALA A 459 -0.85 0.95 27.09
CA ALA A 459 -0.38 -0.43 27.07
C ALA A 459 0.89 -0.62 26.22
N CYS A 460 1.01 0.11 25.10
CA CYS A 460 2.25 0.16 24.32
C CYS A 460 3.39 0.84 25.09
N ASP A 461 3.12 1.97 25.73
CA ASP A 461 4.14 2.74 26.44
C ASP A 461 4.74 1.95 27.62
N LEU A 462 3.94 1.11 28.29
CA LEU A 462 4.39 0.19 29.36
C LEU A 462 5.36 -0.91 28.88
N ARG A 463 5.35 -1.24 27.58
CA ARG A 463 6.20 -2.27 26.98
C ARG A 463 7.35 -1.63 26.23
N LEU A 464 8.58 -1.87 26.67
CA LEU A 464 9.76 -1.22 26.07
C LEU A 464 9.95 -1.63 24.61
N SER A 465 9.52 -2.84 24.27
CA SER A 465 9.57 -3.43 22.93
C SER A 465 8.50 -2.88 21.97
N CYS A 466 7.43 -2.25 22.46
CA CYS A 466 6.33 -1.80 21.61
C CYS A 466 6.68 -0.51 20.87
N VAL A 467 6.60 -0.53 19.54
CA VAL A 467 6.88 0.63 18.68
C VAL A 467 5.64 1.20 18.00
N GLN A 468 4.56 0.41 17.94
CA GLN A 468 3.30 0.79 17.32
C GLN A 468 2.09 0.12 17.99
N TYR A 469 0.92 0.73 17.84
CA TYR A 469 -0.34 0.24 18.38
C TYR A 469 -1.50 0.57 17.43
N ALA A 470 -2.53 -0.26 17.41
CA ALA A 470 -3.76 -0.04 16.67
C ALA A 470 -4.95 -0.37 17.56
N TRP A 471 -5.95 0.49 17.56
CA TRP A 471 -7.18 0.34 18.32
C TRP A 471 -8.37 0.29 17.38
N GLU A 472 -9.25 -0.65 17.63
CA GLU A 472 -10.61 -0.72 17.08
C GLU A 472 -11.57 -1.04 18.23
N PRO A 473 -12.89 -0.87 18.07
CA PRO A 473 -13.84 -1.17 19.16
C PRO A 473 -13.60 -2.55 19.78
N ASN A 474 -13.41 -2.57 21.10
CA ASN A 474 -13.15 -3.77 21.92
C ASN A 474 -11.86 -4.54 21.57
N LYS A 475 -10.94 -3.94 20.81
CA LYS A 475 -9.68 -4.59 20.47
C LYS A 475 -8.51 -3.62 20.34
N CYS A 476 -7.43 -3.92 21.05
CA CYS A 476 -6.17 -3.20 20.96
C CYS A 476 -5.07 -4.15 20.48
N ARG A 477 -4.36 -3.79 19.43
CA ARG A 477 -3.23 -4.53 18.86
C ARG A 477 -1.95 -3.75 19.09
N LEU A 478 -0.92 -4.39 19.62
CA LEU A 478 0.42 -3.82 19.79
C LEU A 478 1.38 -4.43 18.77
N GLY A 479 2.43 -3.70 18.42
CA GLY A 479 3.45 -4.12 17.46
C GLY A 479 4.85 -3.81 17.97
N THR A 480 5.75 -4.80 17.82
CA THR A 480 7.18 -4.71 18.16
C THR A 480 8.07 -4.31 16.97
N VAL A 481 7.50 -4.32 15.76
CA VAL A 481 8.15 -3.88 14.52
C VAL A 481 7.37 -2.71 13.92
N VAL A 482 8.08 -1.86 13.18
CA VAL A 482 7.46 -0.71 12.50
C VAL A 482 6.86 -1.19 11.19
N ARG A 483 5.59 -0.86 10.96
CA ARG A 483 4.87 -0.99 9.70
C ARG A 483 4.04 0.27 9.53
N LEU A 484 3.99 0.83 8.33
CA LEU A 484 3.12 1.97 8.08
C LEU A 484 1.68 1.49 7.87
N GLY A 485 1.47 0.39 7.16
CA GLY A 485 0.15 -0.13 6.80
C GLY A 485 -0.61 0.78 5.86
N GLU A 486 -1.93 0.79 5.95
CA GLU A 486 -2.79 1.40 4.93
C GLU A 486 -4.06 2.02 5.52
N LYS A 487 -4.71 2.85 4.69
CA LYS A 487 -6.01 3.43 5.01
C LYS A 487 -7.07 2.34 4.94
N VAL A 488 -7.95 2.29 5.95
CA VAL A 488 -9.11 1.40 5.96
C VAL A 488 -10.39 2.19 5.73
N VAL A 489 -11.47 1.48 5.38
CA VAL A 489 -12.80 2.06 5.28
C VAL A 489 -13.21 2.63 6.65
N SER A 490 -13.79 3.84 6.65
CA SER A 490 -14.04 4.63 7.86
C SER A 490 -15.06 4.00 8.83
N ASP A 491 -15.86 3.05 8.37
CA ASP A 491 -16.82 2.31 9.18
C ASP A 491 -16.16 1.42 10.25
N LYS A 492 -14.90 1.01 10.03
CA LYS A 492 -14.13 0.17 10.97
C LYS A 492 -13.72 0.92 12.24
N ARG A 493 -13.81 2.26 12.28
CA ARG A 493 -13.40 3.11 13.42
C ARG A 493 -12.01 2.74 13.97
N MET A 494 -11.09 2.42 13.07
CA MET A 494 -9.76 1.97 13.44
C MET A 494 -8.82 3.17 13.57
N MET A 495 -8.02 3.19 14.62
CA MET A 495 -7.00 4.21 14.86
C MET A 495 -5.65 3.57 15.08
N SER A 496 -4.63 4.06 14.40
CA SER A 496 -3.26 3.57 14.53
C SER A 496 -2.33 4.65 15.08
N GLY A 497 -1.33 4.22 15.86
CA GLY A 497 -0.30 5.10 16.38
C GLY A 497 1.07 4.44 16.42
N TRP A 498 2.10 5.28 16.40
CA TRP A 498 3.50 4.90 16.52
C TRP A 498 4.14 5.68 17.66
N ASN A 499 5.13 5.09 18.32
CA ASN A 499 5.96 5.80 19.28
C ASN A 499 7.17 6.42 18.55
N PRO A 500 7.19 7.73 18.24
CA PRO A 500 8.18 8.29 17.32
C PRO A 500 9.61 8.16 17.86
N LYS A 501 9.79 8.30 19.17
CA LYS A 501 11.10 8.15 19.80
C LYS A 501 11.66 6.73 19.65
N ARG A 502 10.80 5.70 19.78
CA ARG A 502 11.21 4.30 19.60
C ARG A 502 11.46 3.97 18.14
N VAL A 503 10.63 4.50 17.23
CA VAL A 503 10.83 4.39 15.77
C VAL A 503 12.15 5.04 15.34
N GLU A 504 12.45 6.25 15.82
CA GLU A 504 13.71 6.93 15.56
C GLU A 504 14.90 6.20 16.15
N LYS A 505 14.78 5.67 17.38
CA LYS A 505 15.84 4.87 18.00
C LYS A 505 16.12 3.59 17.22
N PHE A 506 15.08 2.97 16.66
CA PHE A 506 15.22 1.85 15.75
C PHE A 506 15.94 2.29 14.47
N GLY A 507 15.55 3.43 13.88
CA GLY A 507 16.21 4.08 12.75
C GLY A 507 17.69 4.43 13.00
N ALA A 508 18.04 4.82 14.22
CA ALA A 508 19.37 5.28 14.61
C ALA A 508 20.34 4.16 14.99
N LYS A 509 19.91 2.88 14.97
CA LYS A 509 20.85 1.74 15.07
C LYS A 509 21.69 1.66 13.78
N VAL A 510 22.64 2.56 13.57
CA VAL A 510 23.47 2.57 12.35
C VAL A 510 24.91 2.99 12.63
N ASP A 511 25.78 1.99 12.70
CA ASP A 511 27.22 2.12 12.41
C ASP A 511 27.78 0.90 11.63
N ALA A 512 26.95 -0.04 11.15
CA ALA A 512 27.44 -1.37 10.74
C ALA A 512 26.84 -2.01 9.47
N CYS A 513 26.29 -1.24 8.52
CA CYS A 513 26.04 -1.80 7.18
C CYS A 513 27.32 -1.69 6.34
N THR A 514 27.91 -2.83 6.02
CA THR A 514 29.05 -2.93 5.10
C THR A 514 28.57 -3.13 3.66
N ALA A 515 29.39 -2.75 2.67
CA ALA A 515 29.09 -2.96 1.26
C ALA A 515 28.88 -4.45 0.91
N GLU A 516 29.54 -5.36 1.64
CA GLU A 516 29.34 -6.80 1.51
C GLU A 516 27.90 -7.19 1.88
N ARG A 517 27.36 -6.66 2.99
CA ARG A 517 26.00 -6.97 3.44
C ARG A 517 24.90 -6.50 2.47
N ALA A 518 25.17 -5.49 1.65
CA ALA A 518 24.20 -4.95 0.71
C ALA A 518 23.69 -5.99 -0.30
N TYR A 519 24.59 -6.88 -0.77
CA TYR A 519 24.33 -7.78 -1.90
C TYR A 519 24.42 -9.27 -1.58
N LEU A 520 24.67 -9.63 -0.31
CA LEU A 520 24.67 -11.03 0.11
C LEU A 520 23.29 -11.65 -0.13
N MET A 521 23.22 -12.52 -1.14
CA MET A 521 22.19 -13.54 -1.22
C MET A 521 22.36 -14.46 0.00
N PRO A 522 21.30 -14.82 0.74
CA PRO A 522 21.39 -15.87 1.74
C PRO A 522 21.91 -17.15 1.06
N MET A 523 23.15 -17.55 1.37
CA MET A 523 23.73 -18.75 0.76
C MET A 523 22.96 -20.01 1.19
N GLU A 524 23.17 -21.10 0.47
CA GLU A 524 22.49 -22.41 0.49
C GLU A 524 22.00 -22.90 1.87
N LYS A 525 20.91 -23.69 1.84
CA LYS A 525 20.24 -24.51 2.87
C LYS A 525 20.66 -24.34 4.35
N ASN A 526 21.95 -24.46 4.66
CA ASN A 526 22.51 -24.21 5.98
C ASN A 526 22.25 -22.78 6.49
N ALA A 527 22.32 -21.73 5.66
CA ALA A 527 22.01 -20.37 6.12
C ALA A 527 20.51 -20.18 6.37
N GLN A 528 19.66 -21.07 5.88
CA GLN A 528 18.21 -21.05 6.08
C GLN A 528 17.83 -21.77 7.35
N ASP A 529 18.51 -22.87 7.67
CA ASP A 529 18.44 -23.46 9.01
C ASP A 529 18.95 -22.43 10.02
N GLU A 530 20.04 -21.71 9.74
CA GLU A 530 20.50 -20.61 10.59
C GLU A 530 19.50 -19.44 10.66
N MET A 531 18.92 -18.99 9.54
CA MET A 531 17.94 -17.90 9.54
C MET A 531 16.61 -18.31 10.18
N LYS A 532 16.17 -19.55 9.97
CA LYS A 532 14.95 -20.09 10.58
C LYS A 532 15.17 -20.32 12.07
N LEU A 533 16.35 -20.81 12.46
CA LEU A 533 16.76 -20.92 13.86
C LEU A 533 16.87 -19.53 14.50
N MET A 534 17.45 -18.54 13.81
CA MET A 534 17.51 -17.15 14.28
C MET A 534 16.13 -16.51 14.38
N GLU A 535 15.21 -16.79 13.45
CA GLU A 535 13.84 -16.29 13.48
C GLU A 535 13.00 -16.98 14.56
N GLU A 536 13.15 -18.29 14.75
CA GLU A 536 12.53 -19.04 15.84
C GLU A 536 13.10 -18.60 17.19
N GLU A 537 14.41 -18.35 17.28
CA GLU A 537 15.06 -17.84 18.48
C GLU A 537 14.64 -16.40 18.75
N ARG A 538 14.49 -15.55 17.72
CA ARG A 538 13.95 -14.20 17.84
C ARG A 538 12.50 -14.24 18.33
N LYS A 539 11.64 -15.06 17.72
CA LYS A 539 10.25 -15.24 18.17
C LYS A 539 10.20 -15.72 19.62
N ARG A 540 11.01 -16.71 20.00
CA ARG A 540 11.11 -17.17 21.39
C ARG A 540 11.59 -16.06 22.33
N LYS A 541 12.61 -15.29 21.95
CA LYS A 541 13.11 -14.15 22.74
C LYS A 541 12.07 -13.06 22.86
N GLU A 542 11.32 -12.78 21.79
CA GLU A 542 10.22 -11.82 21.79
C GLU A 542 9.07 -12.30 22.68
N GLU A 543 8.64 -13.56 22.55
CA GLU A 543 7.62 -14.16 23.42
C GLU A 543 8.06 -14.16 24.89
N GLN A 544 9.32 -14.52 25.18
CA GLN A 544 9.88 -14.47 26.54
C GLN A 544 9.95 -13.04 27.07
N MET A 545 10.34 -12.08 26.24
CA MET A 545 10.40 -10.67 26.61
C MET A 545 9.00 -10.11 26.85
N VAL A 546 8.04 -10.44 25.99
CA VAL A 546 6.62 -10.08 26.11
C VAL A 546 6.04 -10.65 27.39
N ALA A 547 6.29 -11.93 27.69
CA ALA A 547 5.84 -12.59 28.92
C ALA A 547 6.51 -12.00 30.17
N ALA A 548 7.81 -11.69 30.11
CA ALA A 548 8.51 -11.03 31.20
C ALA A 548 8.03 -9.58 31.44
N GLU A 549 7.69 -8.86 30.37
CA GLU A 549 7.07 -7.54 30.44
C GLU A 549 5.65 -7.61 31.00
N GLU A 550 4.86 -8.63 30.64
CA GLU A 550 3.53 -8.91 31.21
C GLU A 550 3.59 -9.15 32.71
N GLU A 551 4.53 -10.00 33.13
CA GLU A 551 4.74 -10.30 34.54
C GLU A 551 5.16 -9.04 35.32
N ARG A 552 6.01 -8.19 34.73
CA ARG A 552 6.38 -6.90 35.33
C ARG A 552 5.19 -5.94 35.41
N ALA A 553 4.38 -5.86 34.36
CA ALA A 553 3.18 -5.03 34.34
C ALA A 553 2.16 -5.48 35.39
N ARG A 554 1.92 -6.80 35.51
CA ARG A 554 1.02 -7.38 36.53
C ARG A 554 1.50 -7.06 37.94
N LYS A 555 2.81 -7.21 38.22
CA LYS A 555 3.39 -6.86 39.52
C LYS A 555 3.25 -5.37 39.84
N ALA A 556 3.45 -4.49 38.85
CA ALA A 556 3.28 -3.05 39.04
C ALA A 556 1.80 -2.68 39.34
N GLU A 557 0.85 -3.39 38.71
CA GLU A 557 -0.58 -3.19 38.95
C GLU A 557 -1.01 -3.70 40.35
N GLU A 558 -0.50 -4.87 40.77
CA GLU A 558 -0.68 -5.39 42.13
C GLU A 558 -0.11 -4.43 43.20
N GLU A 559 1.07 -3.87 42.96
CA GLU A 559 1.71 -2.90 43.85
C GLU A 559 0.90 -1.59 43.93
N LYS A 560 0.37 -1.12 42.79
CA LYS A 560 -0.50 0.06 42.75
C LYS A 560 -1.81 -0.19 43.51
N ALA A 561 -2.46 -1.34 43.32
CA ALA A 561 -3.67 -1.70 44.03
C ALA A 561 -3.45 -1.81 45.55
N LYS A 562 -2.29 -2.33 45.96
CA LYS A 562 -1.90 -2.37 47.37
C LYS A 562 -1.76 -0.96 47.96
N LYS A 563 -1.10 -0.06 47.23
CA LYS A 563 -0.93 1.34 47.63
C LYS A 563 -2.27 2.09 47.74
N GLU A 564 -3.17 1.92 46.78
CA GLU A 564 -4.51 2.51 46.84
C GLU A 564 -5.33 2.01 48.04
N LYS A 565 -5.15 0.74 48.43
CA LYS A 565 -5.78 0.19 49.63
C LYS A 565 -5.20 0.79 50.91
N GLU A 566 -3.87 0.92 51.00
CA GLU A 566 -3.18 1.56 52.12
C GLU A 566 -3.61 3.02 52.28
N ASP A 567 -3.67 3.78 51.19
CA ASP A 567 -4.12 5.19 51.18
C ASP A 567 -5.58 5.31 51.68
N ARG A 568 -6.46 4.37 51.28
CA ARG A 568 -7.87 4.35 51.72
C ARG A 568 -8.04 3.99 53.20
N GLU A 569 -7.21 3.08 53.70
CA GLU A 569 -7.16 2.74 55.14
C GLU A 569 -6.64 3.93 55.97
N GLU A 570 -5.62 4.64 55.48
CA GLU A 570 -5.09 5.85 56.13
C GLU A 570 -6.13 6.98 56.16
N GLU A 571 -6.84 7.22 55.05
CA GLU A 571 -7.93 8.20 55.00
C GLU A 571 -9.06 7.86 55.99
N THR A 572 -9.36 6.56 56.16
CA THR A 572 -10.36 6.09 57.11
C THR A 572 -9.92 6.34 58.56
N ARG A 573 -8.66 6.01 58.91
CA ARG A 573 -8.11 6.31 60.25
C ARG A 573 -8.10 7.80 60.55
N LYS A 574 -7.77 8.64 59.56
CA LYS A 574 -7.81 10.09 59.70
C LYS A 574 -9.22 10.60 60.03
N LYS A 575 -10.24 10.10 59.31
CA LYS A 575 -11.65 10.42 59.59
C LYS A 575 -12.10 9.99 61.00
N GLU A 576 -11.61 8.85 61.50
CA GLU A 576 -11.89 8.39 62.86
C GLU A 576 -11.22 9.28 63.92
N MET A 577 -9.95 9.66 63.70
CA MET A 577 -9.25 10.62 64.58
C MET A 577 -9.95 11.98 64.61
N ASP A 578 -10.37 12.51 63.47
CA ASP A 578 -11.07 13.80 63.40
C ASP A 578 -12.42 13.74 64.15
N LYS A 579 -13.15 12.63 64.06
CA LYS A 579 -14.37 12.39 64.85
C LYS A 579 -14.09 12.32 66.35
N ALA A 580 -13.03 11.61 66.76
CA ALA A 580 -12.64 11.51 68.16
C ALA A 580 -12.23 12.86 68.75
N LYS A 581 -11.49 13.66 67.98
CA LYS A 581 -11.13 15.03 68.36
C LYS A 581 -12.35 15.93 68.52
N ALA A 582 -13.28 15.89 67.55
CA ALA A 582 -14.52 16.66 67.64
C ALA A 582 -15.39 16.25 68.84
N ALA A 583 -15.38 14.97 69.23
CA ALA A 583 -16.06 14.51 70.44
C ALA A 583 -15.38 15.03 71.72
N ALA A 584 -14.05 14.99 71.78
CA ALA A 584 -13.27 15.52 72.90
C ALA A 584 -13.46 17.04 73.07
N ASP A 585 -13.49 17.79 71.97
CA ASP A 585 -13.72 19.25 72.00
C ASP A 585 -15.11 19.58 72.57
N ARG A 586 -16.15 18.82 72.18
CA ARG A 586 -17.52 18.97 72.74
C ARG A 586 -17.60 18.61 74.22
N GLU A 587 -16.85 17.59 74.65
CA GLU A 587 -16.75 17.21 76.07
C GLU A 587 -16.07 18.35 76.86
N GLY A 588 -14.99 18.92 76.31
CA GLY A 588 -14.28 20.08 76.86
C GLY A 588 -15.17 21.31 77.02
N GLU A 589 -15.98 21.63 76.00
CA GLU A 589 -16.95 22.74 76.09
C GLU A 589 -18.01 22.51 77.18
N LYS A 590 -18.49 21.28 77.37
CA LYS A 590 -19.43 20.95 78.46
C LYS A 590 -18.78 21.16 79.82
N ILE A 591 -17.55 20.68 80.01
CA ILE A 591 -16.81 20.83 81.26
C ILE A 591 -16.56 22.31 81.56
N GLN A 592 -16.17 23.09 80.54
CA GLN A 592 -15.96 24.53 80.68
C GLN A 592 -17.25 25.25 81.11
N LYS A 593 -18.39 24.90 80.51
CA LYS A 593 -19.68 25.48 80.87
C LYS A 593 -20.11 25.13 82.29
N GLN A 594 -19.87 23.89 82.73
CA GLN A 594 -20.09 23.47 84.11
C GLN A 594 -19.19 24.23 85.10
N LEU A 595 -17.95 24.50 84.71
CA LEU A 595 -17.01 25.28 85.53
C LEU A 595 -17.46 26.74 85.68
N GLU A 596 -17.94 27.36 84.60
CA GLU A 596 -18.49 28.73 84.62
C GLU A 596 -19.77 28.83 85.46
N GLU A 597 -20.67 27.85 85.36
CA GLU A 597 -21.86 27.76 86.23
C GLU A 597 -21.47 27.60 87.70
N HIS A 598 -20.47 26.75 87.99
CA HIS A 598 -19.95 26.58 89.35
C HIS A 598 -19.33 27.88 89.89
N GLN A 599 -18.53 28.57 89.10
CA GLN A 599 -17.94 29.87 89.48
C GLN A 599 -19.00 30.94 89.74
N LYS A 600 -20.04 31.02 88.92
CA LYS A 600 -21.18 31.93 89.17
C LYS A 600 -21.86 31.63 90.50
N LYS A 601 -22.06 30.36 90.81
CA LYS A 601 -22.70 29.93 92.06
C LYS A 601 -21.86 30.31 93.29
N VAL A 602 -20.54 30.12 93.21
CA VAL A 602 -19.60 30.55 94.25
C VAL A 602 -19.63 32.07 94.44
N GLU A 603 -19.71 32.85 93.35
CA GLU A 603 -19.80 34.31 93.39
C GLU A 603 -21.14 34.80 93.98
N GLU A 604 -22.24 34.12 93.68
CA GLU A 604 -23.56 34.38 94.28
C GLU A 604 -23.58 34.08 95.78
N ASP A 605 -23.03 32.94 96.20
CA ASP A 605 -22.88 32.58 97.62
C ASP A 605 -21.98 33.57 98.36
N ARG A 606 -20.91 34.06 97.71
CA ARG A 606 -20.04 35.12 98.25
C ARG A 606 -20.81 36.41 98.48
N LYS A 607 -21.60 36.86 97.50
CA LYS A 607 -22.43 38.08 97.61
C LYS A 607 -23.51 37.95 98.66
N LYS A 608 -24.11 36.77 98.81
CA LYS A 608 -25.10 36.48 99.86
C LYS A 608 -24.48 36.58 101.25
N ASN A 609 -23.32 35.94 101.45
CA ASN A 609 -22.57 36.04 102.71
C ASN A 609 -22.15 37.50 103.02
N GLU A 610 -21.79 38.29 102.01
CA GLU A 610 -21.42 39.69 102.17
C GLU A 610 -22.62 40.58 102.53
N ALA A 611 -23.81 40.28 101.97
CA ALA A 611 -25.07 40.92 102.32
C ALA A 611 -25.52 40.56 103.75
N GLU A 612 -25.39 39.30 104.16
CA GLU A 612 -25.68 38.85 105.53
C GLU A 612 -24.74 39.52 106.55
N LYS A 613 -23.45 39.68 106.22
CA LYS A 613 -22.51 40.45 107.06
C LYS A 613 -22.87 41.93 107.17
N LYS A 614 -23.34 42.56 106.08
CA LYS A 614 -23.81 43.96 106.11
C LYS A 614 -25.10 44.11 106.93
N ALA A 615 -26.03 43.16 106.85
CA ALA A 615 -27.24 43.15 107.67
C ALA A 615 -26.92 42.99 109.16
N ALA A 616 -25.99 42.10 109.52
CA ALA A 616 -25.51 41.94 110.89
C ALA A 616 -24.79 43.20 111.42
N ALA A 617 -24.01 43.88 110.58
CA ALA A 617 -23.36 45.15 110.94
C ALA A 617 -24.39 46.27 111.18
N ALA A 618 -25.45 46.33 110.37
CA ALA A 618 -26.54 47.29 110.53
C ALA A 618 -27.37 47.05 111.79
N GLU A 619 -27.59 45.80 112.21
CA GLU A 619 -28.22 45.50 113.50
C GLU A 619 -27.35 45.86 114.70
N LEU A 620 -26.03 45.63 114.61
CA LEU A 620 -25.07 46.09 115.63
C LEU A 620 -25.03 47.61 115.77
N GLU A 621 -25.11 48.34 114.65
CA GLU A 621 -25.17 49.81 114.65
C GLU A 621 -26.49 50.33 115.26
N LYS A 622 -27.60 49.63 115.00
CA LYS A 622 -28.91 49.95 115.60
C LYS A 622 -28.94 49.67 117.11
N ALA A 623 -28.35 48.57 117.56
CA ALA A 623 -28.18 48.26 118.98
C ALA A 623 -27.24 49.27 119.69
N ALA A 624 -26.20 49.75 119.01
CA ALA A 624 -25.32 50.80 119.53
C ALA A 624 -26.03 52.17 119.63
N GLN A 625 -26.97 52.47 118.75
CA GLN A 625 -27.79 53.68 118.80
C GLN A 625 -28.87 53.64 119.90
N GLU A 626 -29.43 52.47 120.20
CA GLU A 626 -30.36 52.30 121.34
C GLU A 626 -29.65 52.43 122.69
N LEU A 627 -28.40 51.98 122.81
CA LEU A 627 -27.57 52.18 124.02
C LEU A 627 -27.12 53.63 124.24
N ALA A 628 -27.14 54.48 123.21
CA ALA A 628 -26.80 55.90 123.31
C ALA A 628 -28.00 56.78 123.70
N GLY A 629 -29.23 56.25 123.65
CA GLY A 629 -30.48 56.98 123.95
C GLY A 629 -30.89 56.99 125.43
N GLU A 630 -30.26 56.19 126.29
CA GLU A 630 -30.56 56.15 127.74
C GLU A 630 -29.70 57.10 128.60
N GLN A 631 -29.00 58.06 127.99
CA GLN A 631 -28.14 59.00 128.72
C GLN A 631 -28.34 60.50 128.42
N GLN A 632 -29.54 60.92 128.04
CA GLN A 632 -29.90 62.35 128.04
C GLN A 632 -31.33 62.64 128.46
#